data_AF-A0A1J8QCX6-F1
#
_entry.id   AF-A0A1J8QCX6-F1
#
_cell.length_a   1.000
_cell.length_b   1.000
_cell.length_c   1.000
_cell.angle_alpha   90.00
_cell.angle_beta   90.00
_cell.angle_gamma   90.00
#
_symmetry.space_group_name_H-M   'P 1'
#
loop_
_entity.id
_entity.type
_entity.pdbx_description
1 polymer ?
#
loop_
_entity_poly.entity_id
_entity_poly.type
_entity_poly.pdbx_seq_one_letter_code
_entity_poly.pdbx_strand_id
1 'polypeptide(L)'
;MVRSPVWRGYLADVDCRWNVIAGSLDDRTSEERSLKPSKSNTIIPKTRYGSVDLYISNDWTNKPEYNDEPAPYNGTIFRRLINDGIDELLAKHISHLFIRDPLIIFSEAIHQDDTTSNHHFETIQSSIWQTVRFKPPPPNSEIGWRVEFRSMEVQMTDFENASFAVFIVLLSRAILAFNLNFYIPISKVDANMSRAQMRDAARSGKFYFRKSVLPPGHTSPIISTPSSCGPCSPVEWSQGATAKEKKLRNCFPSIPRPPYVEDGPIEDEYEEMTVEEIFVGKAGSKFPGLLGVVEAYIDTLDVSVGDRLQINKYLELIRRRATGMFLLFLSMDVLTAVSGSLQTPATWIRHFVRSHPSYKFDSAVNQEVNYNLMVAVDEIERGVRCAPGLLPEDYFTPYDIVHLRFVEALALTVARGYLADVDCRWSVIAGSVDDRTPEERGLKPSKDNVVIPKSRYDSVDLYISNDWINKPEYNDEHVPYNEANFKRLRDHGEHCLVT
;
A
#
# COMPACT_ATOMS: atom_id res chain seq x y z
N MET A 1 3.38 -8.84 -4.00
CA MET A 1 2.04 -9.31 -4.39
C MET A 1 1.57 -8.51 -5.58
N VAL A 2 0.95 -9.16 -6.58
CA VAL A 2 0.64 -8.55 -7.89
C VAL A 2 -0.76 -8.99 -8.36
N ARG A 3 -1.61 -8.06 -8.84
CA ARG A 3 -3.00 -8.36 -9.24
C ARG A 3 -3.52 -7.60 -10.46
N SER A 4 -2.79 -6.64 -11.01
CA SER A 4 -3.34 -5.73 -12.02
C SER A 4 -2.78 -5.96 -13.45
N PRO A 5 -3.06 -7.11 -14.11
CA PRO A 5 -2.53 -7.42 -15.44
C PRO A 5 -3.38 -6.91 -16.60
N VAL A 6 -4.57 -6.35 -16.35
CA VAL A 6 -5.50 -5.86 -17.37
C VAL A 6 -5.75 -4.37 -17.17
N TRP A 7 -5.56 -3.56 -18.22
CA TRP A 7 -5.76 -2.12 -18.20
C TRP A 7 -6.57 -1.68 -19.42
N ARG A 8 -7.64 -0.91 -19.20
CA ARG A 8 -8.52 -0.38 -20.26
C ARG A 8 -8.99 -1.44 -21.28
N GLY A 9 -9.29 -2.65 -20.80
CA GLY A 9 -9.73 -3.76 -21.66
C GLY A 9 -8.60 -4.47 -22.40
N TYR A 10 -7.32 -4.28 -22.03
CA TYR A 10 -6.19 -4.97 -22.64
C TYR A 10 -5.32 -5.68 -21.59
N LEU A 11 -4.85 -6.88 -21.91
CA LEU A 11 -3.77 -7.51 -21.17
C LEU A 11 -2.49 -6.68 -21.35
N ALA A 12 -1.95 -6.17 -20.25
CA ALA A 12 -0.72 -5.38 -20.23
C ALA A 12 0.49 -6.26 -19.89
N ASP A 13 1.70 -5.84 -20.26
CA ASP A 13 2.95 -6.55 -19.91
C ASP A 13 3.50 -6.16 -18.52
N VAL A 14 2.59 -5.82 -17.59
CA VAL A 14 2.87 -5.49 -16.19
C VAL A 14 1.84 -6.14 -15.28
N ASP A 15 2.19 -6.48 -14.04
CA ASP A 15 1.28 -7.13 -13.08
C ASP A 15 0.83 -6.24 -11.91
N CYS A 16 1.28 -4.99 -11.87
CA CYS A 16 1.05 -4.07 -10.75
C CYS A 16 0.41 -2.76 -11.20
N ARG A 17 -0.27 -2.07 -10.28
CA ARG A 17 -0.90 -0.77 -10.54
C ARG A 17 -0.01 0.45 -10.40
N TRP A 18 1.16 0.29 -9.79
CA TRP A 18 1.94 1.40 -9.25
C TRP A 18 2.24 2.47 -10.31
N ASN A 19 2.74 2.07 -11.48
CA ASN A 19 3.12 3.01 -12.53
C ASN A 19 1.90 3.72 -13.16
N VAL A 20 0.75 3.04 -13.23
CA VAL A 20 -0.48 3.66 -13.76
C VAL A 20 -0.96 4.75 -12.81
N ILE A 21 -0.99 4.47 -11.51
CA ILE A 21 -1.38 5.49 -10.51
C ILE A 21 -0.35 6.63 -10.49
N ALA A 22 0.95 6.29 -10.51
CA ALA A 22 2.05 7.25 -10.55
C ALA A 22 1.92 8.23 -11.72
N GLY A 23 1.60 7.73 -12.92
CA GLY A 23 1.39 8.56 -14.10
C GLY A 23 0.09 9.36 -14.07
N SER A 24 -0.97 8.86 -13.44
CA SER A 24 -2.27 9.56 -13.33
C SER A 24 -2.25 10.79 -12.42
N LEU A 25 -1.25 10.87 -11.53
CA LEU A 25 -1.07 11.94 -10.55
C LEU A 25 0.25 12.71 -10.74
N ASP A 26 0.89 12.56 -11.91
CA ASP A 26 2.12 13.29 -12.23
C ASP A 26 1.78 14.70 -12.70
N ASP A 27 1.87 15.64 -11.77
CA ASP A 27 1.62 17.06 -11.97
C ASP A 27 2.83 17.86 -12.45
N ARG A 28 3.98 17.19 -12.63
CA ARG A 28 5.21 17.88 -13.06
C ARG A 28 5.02 18.50 -14.43
N THR A 29 5.43 19.75 -14.55
CA THR A 29 5.58 20.47 -15.81
C THR A 29 6.61 19.80 -16.73
N SER A 30 6.69 20.25 -17.98
CA SER A 30 7.72 19.76 -18.90
C SER A 30 9.13 20.18 -18.44
N GLU A 31 9.24 21.34 -17.80
CA GLU A 31 10.47 21.89 -17.24
C GLU A 31 10.95 21.08 -16.03
N GLU A 32 10.05 20.73 -15.10
CA GLU A 32 10.39 19.91 -13.92
C GLU A 32 10.79 18.48 -14.30
N ARG A 33 10.29 17.98 -15.43
CA ARG A 33 10.67 16.69 -16.02
C ARG A 33 11.95 16.75 -16.87
N SER A 34 12.61 17.90 -16.94
CA SER A 34 13.79 18.12 -17.80
C SER A 34 13.54 17.90 -19.30
N LEU A 35 12.28 17.99 -19.75
CA LEU A 35 11.92 17.88 -21.17
C LEU A 35 12.08 19.22 -21.91
N LYS A 36 12.14 20.32 -21.16
CA LYS A 36 12.41 21.67 -21.66
C LYS A 36 13.42 22.38 -20.76
N PRO A 37 14.19 23.37 -21.28
CA PRO A 37 15.05 24.20 -20.44
C PRO A 37 14.24 24.88 -19.33
N SER A 38 14.63 24.65 -18.08
CA SER A 38 13.94 25.22 -16.92
C SER A 38 14.34 26.67 -16.70
N LYS A 39 13.36 27.55 -16.47
CA LYS A 39 13.60 28.95 -16.07
C LYS A 39 14.00 29.07 -14.60
N SER A 40 13.55 28.14 -13.76
CA SER A 40 13.80 28.11 -12.31
C SER A 40 14.93 27.15 -11.91
N ASN A 41 15.47 26.38 -12.86
CA ASN A 41 16.39 25.25 -12.62
C ASN A 41 15.85 24.18 -11.65
N THR A 42 14.55 24.15 -11.38
CA THR A 42 13.95 23.14 -10.51
C THR A 42 13.68 21.87 -11.32
N ILE A 43 14.46 20.83 -11.08
CA ILE A 43 14.25 19.49 -11.63
C ILE A 43 13.69 18.63 -10.51
N ILE A 44 12.60 17.91 -10.79
CA ILE A 44 11.95 17.02 -9.82
C ILE A 44 11.99 15.58 -10.37
N PRO A 45 12.91 14.73 -9.86
CA PRO A 45 13.18 13.41 -10.45
C PRO A 45 11.97 12.47 -10.48
N LYS A 46 11.17 12.47 -9.41
CA LYS A 46 10.03 11.56 -9.23
C LYS A 46 8.71 12.32 -9.24
N THR A 47 7.63 11.66 -9.65
CA THR A 47 6.25 12.16 -9.44
C THR A 47 5.92 12.16 -7.94
N ARG A 48 4.93 12.96 -7.52
CA ARG A 48 4.45 12.98 -6.12
C ARG A 48 3.82 11.66 -5.68
N TYR A 49 3.46 10.78 -6.62
CA TYR A 49 3.11 9.38 -6.34
C TYR A 49 4.26 8.47 -6.77
N GLY A 50 5.08 7.99 -5.83
CA GLY A 50 6.35 7.32 -6.15
C GLY A 50 6.96 6.52 -5.01
N SER A 51 8.10 5.88 -5.24
CA SER A 51 8.88 5.29 -4.14
C SER A 51 9.34 6.37 -3.15
N VAL A 52 9.61 5.97 -1.90
CA VAL A 52 10.22 6.88 -0.91
C VAL A 52 11.52 7.50 -1.42
N ASP A 53 11.76 8.75 -1.03
CA ASP A 53 12.93 9.52 -1.49
C ASP A 53 14.10 9.49 -0.50
N LEU A 54 13.84 9.32 0.79
CA LEU A 54 14.84 9.47 1.86
C LEU A 54 14.58 8.51 3.02
N TYR A 55 15.67 7.96 3.56
CA TYR A 55 15.73 7.47 4.93
C TYR A 55 15.89 8.64 5.90
N ILE A 56 15.13 8.59 7.01
CA ILE A 56 14.95 9.73 7.93
C ILE A 56 15.48 9.49 9.35
N SER A 57 16.08 8.33 9.63
CA SER A 57 16.56 7.98 10.98
C SER A 57 17.99 8.47 11.21
N ASN A 58 18.27 8.98 12.41
CA ASN A 58 19.65 9.29 12.85
C ASN A 58 20.37 8.09 13.49
N ASP A 59 19.80 6.88 13.37
CA ASP A 59 20.47 5.66 13.82
C ASP A 59 21.80 5.47 13.08
N TRP A 60 22.86 5.09 13.80
CA TRP A 60 24.19 4.89 13.20
C TRP A 60 24.23 3.80 12.12
N THR A 61 23.23 2.91 12.12
CA THR A 61 23.04 1.92 11.06
C THR A 61 22.51 2.51 9.76
N ASN A 62 21.97 3.74 9.77
CA ASN A 62 21.60 4.50 8.58
C ASN A 62 22.81 5.30 8.06
N LYS A 63 23.57 4.70 7.14
CA LYS A 63 24.74 5.32 6.55
C LYS A 63 24.34 6.40 5.54
N PRO A 64 25.04 7.56 5.48
CA PRO A 64 24.74 8.63 4.52
C PRO A 64 24.66 8.16 3.06
N GLU A 65 25.47 7.16 2.71
CA GLU A 65 25.57 6.55 1.38
C GLU A 65 24.29 5.82 0.95
N TYR A 66 23.34 5.55 1.85
CA TYR A 66 22.05 4.98 1.45
C TYR A 66 21.09 5.99 0.84
N ASN A 67 21.24 7.28 1.15
CA ASN A 67 20.47 8.36 0.51
C ASN A 67 21.25 8.85 -0.73
N ASP A 68 21.40 7.97 -1.73
CA ASP A 68 22.26 8.16 -2.91
C ASP A 68 21.58 8.81 -4.11
N GLU A 69 20.27 9.06 -4.04
CA GLU A 69 19.50 9.72 -5.08
C GLU A 69 19.27 11.22 -4.79
N PRO A 70 19.17 12.07 -5.83
CA PRO A 70 18.84 13.48 -5.64
C PRO A 70 17.42 13.67 -5.05
N ALA A 71 17.36 14.18 -3.82
CA ALA A 71 16.12 14.60 -3.18
C ALA A 71 16.08 16.15 -3.07
N PRO A 72 15.59 16.87 -4.10
CA PRO A 72 15.49 18.33 -4.05
C PRO A 72 14.57 18.76 -2.91
N TYR A 73 14.86 19.87 -2.23
CA TYR A 73 14.09 20.30 -1.07
C TYR A 73 14.00 21.82 -0.98
N ASN A 74 12.98 22.33 -0.29
CA ASN A 74 12.79 23.76 -0.07
C ASN A 74 13.76 24.28 1.02
N GLY A 75 14.82 24.99 0.62
CA GLY A 75 15.86 25.48 1.53
C GLY A 75 15.40 26.51 2.58
N THR A 76 14.28 27.20 2.36
CA THR A 76 13.71 28.13 3.35
C THR A 76 13.01 27.35 4.46
N ILE A 77 12.20 26.36 4.09
CA ILE A 77 11.52 25.48 5.06
C ILE A 77 12.54 24.65 5.82
N PHE A 78 13.57 24.14 5.15
CA PHE A 78 14.65 23.39 5.79
C PHE A 78 15.32 24.20 6.91
N ARG A 79 15.74 25.44 6.61
CA ARG A 79 16.35 26.33 7.61
C ARG A 79 15.42 26.62 8.78
N ARG A 80 14.13 26.80 8.53
CA ARG A 80 13.13 27.01 9.60
C ARG A 80 13.07 25.78 10.52
N LEU A 81 12.95 24.58 9.95
CA LEU A 81 12.87 23.34 10.73
C LEU A 81 14.13 23.09 11.57
N ILE A 82 15.32 23.33 10.99
CA ILE A 82 16.59 23.23 11.73
C ILE A 82 16.64 24.22 12.90
N ASN A 83 16.27 25.48 12.66
CA ASN A 83 16.27 26.51 13.71
C ASN A 83 15.27 26.20 14.84
N ASP A 84 14.18 25.50 14.51
CA ASP A 84 13.16 25.04 15.47
C ASP A 84 13.56 23.70 16.17
N GLY A 85 14.76 23.17 15.90
CA GLY A 85 15.32 22.02 16.59
C GLY A 85 14.95 20.65 16.00
N ILE A 86 14.41 20.61 14.78
CA ILE A 86 14.22 19.35 14.04
C ILE A 86 15.56 18.88 13.47
N ASP A 87 15.84 17.59 13.59
CA ASP A 87 17.08 17.00 13.08
C ASP A 87 17.19 17.07 11.54
N GLU A 88 18.41 16.99 11.03
CA GLU A 88 18.71 17.26 9.62
C GLU A 88 17.97 16.34 8.65
N LEU A 89 17.94 15.04 8.91
CA LEU A 89 17.31 14.07 8.00
C LEU A 89 15.80 14.25 7.96
N LEU A 90 15.16 14.42 9.12
CA LEU A 90 13.72 14.68 9.18
C LEU A 90 13.37 16.06 8.58
N ALA A 91 14.17 17.08 8.86
CA ALA A 91 13.98 18.42 8.29
C ALA A 91 14.10 18.39 6.76
N LYS A 92 15.06 17.64 6.22
CA LYS A 92 15.24 17.45 4.77
C LYS A 92 14.05 16.70 4.16
N HIS A 93 13.57 15.64 4.81
CA HIS A 93 12.37 14.91 4.36
C HIS A 93 11.15 15.82 4.29
N ILE A 94 10.83 16.56 5.37
CA ILE A 94 9.68 17.47 5.37
C ILE A 94 9.86 18.53 4.29
N SER A 95 11.05 19.13 4.17
CA SER A 95 11.33 20.16 3.17
C SER A 95 11.26 19.66 1.73
N HIS A 96 11.53 18.37 1.50
CA HIS A 96 11.33 17.69 0.22
C HIS A 96 9.84 17.59 -0.13
N LEU A 97 8.95 17.35 0.84
CA LEU A 97 7.51 17.35 0.59
C LEU A 97 7.01 18.70 0.07
N PHE A 98 7.54 19.80 0.63
CA PHE A 98 7.18 21.17 0.27
C PHE A 98 7.86 21.71 -0.99
N ILE A 99 8.44 20.85 -1.84
CA ILE A 99 8.71 21.23 -3.25
C ILE A 99 7.45 21.13 -4.11
N ARG A 100 6.37 20.54 -3.58
CA ARG A 100 5.11 20.35 -4.28
C ARG A 100 4.14 21.46 -3.95
N ASP A 101 3.39 21.86 -4.95
CA ASP A 101 2.24 22.73 -4.76
C ASP A 101 1.05 21.94 -4.17
N PRO A 102 0.19 22.61 -3.39
CA PRO A 102 -1.07 22.03 -2.95
C PRO A 102 -2.01 21.87 -4.15
N LEU A 103 -2.56 20.68 -4.34
CA LEU A 103 -3.48 20.41 -5.46
C LEU A 103 -4.88 20.96 -5.23
N ILE A 104 -5.34 20.94 -3.98
CA ILE A 104 -6.71 21.30 -3.60
C ILE A 104 -6.66 22.03 -2.26
N ILE A 105 -7.19 23.25 -2.21
CA ILE A 105 -7.44 24.02 -0.99
C ILE A 105 -8.87 24.57 -1.10
N PHE A 106 -9.69 24.29 -0.09
CA PHE A 106 -11.03 24.86 0.00
C PHE A 106 -10.96 26.30 0.51
N SER A 107 -11.85 27.17 0.02
CA SER A 107 -11.82 28.61 0.33
C SER A 107 -11.98 28.90 1.82
N GLU A 108 -12.78 28.07 2.49
CA GLU A 108 -13.07 28.07 3.92
C GLU A 108 -11.86 27.66 4.76
N ALA A 109 -10.94 26.90 4.15
CA ALA A 109 -9.76 26.34 4.79
C ALA A 109 -8.50 27.19 4.57
N ILE A 110 -8.60 28.35 3.91
CA ILE A 110 -7.45 29.24 3.65
C ILE A 110 -6.88 29.80 4.97
N HIS A 111 -7.75 30.23 5.89
CA HIS A 111 -7.36 30.79 7.17
C HIS A 111 -7.65 29.80 8.28
N GLN A 112 -6.61 29.38 8.99
CA GLN A 112 -6.71 28.44 10.10
C GLN A 112 -5.84 28.89 11.28
N ASP A 113 -6.12 28.31 12.44
CA ASP A 113 -5.29 28.45 13.63
C ASP A 113 -4.26 27.30 13.66
N ASP A 114 -3.01 27.62 13.34
CA ASP A 114 -1.89 26.66 13.30
C ASP A 114 -1.57 26.03 14.67
N THR A 115 -2.10 26.58 15.77
CA THR A 115 -1.90 26.00 17.11
C THR A 115 -2.85 24.82 17.40
N THR A 116 -3.95 24.74 16.65
CA THR A 116 -5.01 23.73 16.86
C THR A 116 -5.26 22.87 15.63
N SER A 117 -4.85 23.32 14.44
CA SER A 117 -5.04 22.61 13.17
C SER A 117 -3.71 22.29 12.50
N ASN A 118 -3.63 21.11 11.88
CA ASN A 118 -2.54 20.72 10.98
C ASN A 118 -3.00 20.59 9.51
N HIS A 119 -4.18 21.12 9.16
CA HIS A 119 -4.79 20.90 7.86
C HIS A 119 -3.92 21.36 6.69
N HIS A 120 -3.28 22.55 6.77
CA HIS A 120 -2.40 23.04 5.71
C HIS A 120 -1.20 22.12 5.45
N PHE A 121 -0.65 21.54 6.52
CA PHE A 121 0.39 20.51 6.40
C PHE A 121 -0.19 19.25 5.75
N GLU A 122 -1.37 18.80 6.17
CA GLU A 122 -2.03 17.63 5.60
C GLU A 122 -2.38 17.82 4.12
N THR A 123 -2.72 19.01 3.65
CA THR A 123 -2.96 19.27 2.21
C THR A 123 -1.77 18.84 1.34
N ILE A 124 -0.54 19.09 1.82
CA ILE A 124 0.69 18.65 1.14
C ILE A 124 0.96 17.18 1.43
N GLN A 125 0.98 16.79 2.71
CA GLN A 125 1.36 15.44 3.12
C GLN A 125 0.42 14.35 2.57
N SER A 126 -0.89 14.62 2.53
CA SER A 126 -1.90 13.68 2.04
C SER A 126 -1.85 13.53 0.52
N SER A 127 -1.38 14.56 -0.19
CA SER A 127 -1.24 14.60 -1.66
C SER A 127 0.14 14.16 -2.15
N ILE A 128 1.00 13.66 -1.27
CA ILE A 128 2.25 13.00 -1.62
C ILE A 128 2.12 11.52 -1.23
N TRP A 129 2.14 10.65 -2.23
CA TRP A 129 1.77 9.25 -2.11
C TRP A 129 2.98 8.36 -2.35
N GLN A 130 3.75 8.16 -1.29
CA GLN A 130 4.91 7.29 -1.32
C GLN A 130 4.58 5.82 -1.01
N THR A 131 5.54 4.91 -1.21
CA THR A 131 5.42 3.48 -0.83
C THR A 131 5.27 3.28 0.68
N VAL A 132 5.80 4.21 1.47
CA VAL A 132 5.62 4.30 2.92
C VAL A 132 5.34 5.77 3.27
N ARG A 133 4.50 6.03 4.26
CA ARG A 133 4.22 7.40 4.75
C ARG A 133 4.48 7.52 6.24
N PHE A 134 5.28 8.51 6.61
CA PHE A 134 5.46 8.94 7.99
C PHE A 134 4.32 9.87 8.39
N LYS A 135 3.58 9.55 9.45
CA LYS A 135 2.38 10.29 9.86
C LYS A 135 2.59 10.90 11.24
N PRO A 136 2.83 12.22 11.32
CA PRO A 136 2.84 12.94 12.59
C PRO A 136 1.52 12.75 13.37
N PRO A 137 1.56 12.85 14.70
CA PRO A 137 0.35 12.84 15.52
C PRO A 137 -0.52 14.08 15.16
N PRO A 138 -1.85 13.92 15.03
CA PRO A 138 -2.74 15.08 14.93
C PRO A 138 -2.67 15.94 16.20
N PRO A 139 -2.85 17.26 16.10
CA PRO A 139 -2.99 18.12 17.28
C PRO A 139 -4.12 17.62 18.19
N ASN A 140 -3.92 17.68 19.50
CA ASN A 140 -4.94 17.32 20.51
C ASN A 140 -5.49 15.89 20.40
N SER A 141 -4.71 14.93 19.88
CA SER A 141 -5.10 13.53 19.75
C SER A 141 -4.21 12.60 20.58
N GLU A 142 -4.78 11.48 21.03
CA GLU A 142 -4.02 10.38 21.65
C GLU A 142 -3.24 9.55 20.62
N ILE A 143 -3.47 9.79 19.33
CA ILE A 143 -2.79 9.09 18.24
C ILE A 143 -1.31 9.50 18.20
N GLY A 144 -0.41 8.52 18.30
CA GLY A 144 1.03 8.73 18.19
C GLY A 144 1.57 8.83 16.75
N TRP A 145 2.90 8.82 16.64
CA TRP A 145 3.62 8.71 15.37
C TRP A 145 3.31 7.37 14.71
N ARG A 146 2.99 7.40 13.42
CA ARG A 146 2.63 6.20 12.66
C ARG A 146 3.41 6.09 11.37
N VAL A 147 3.55 4.85 10.92
CA VAL A 147 4.08 4.51 9.60
C VAL A 147 2.98 3.77 8.85
N GLU A 148 2.66 4.22 7.64
CA GLU A 148 1.68 3.60 6.76
C GLU A 148 2.40 2.88 5.62
N PHE A 149 2.18 1.57 5.48
CA PHE A 149 2.73 0.75 4.40
C PHE A 149 1.74 0.67 3.22
N ARG A 150 2.15 1.11 2.02
CA ARG A 150 1.21 1.48 0.94
C ARG A 150 1.40 0.73 -0.38
N SER A 151 2.41 -0.14 -0.47
CA SER A 151 2.79 -0.81 -1.72
C SER A 151 1.96 -2.05 -2.08
N MET A 152 1.16 -2.58 -1.15
CA MET A 152 0.37 -3.81 -1.40
C MET A 152 -0.72 -3.59 -2.44
N GLU A 153 -0.91 -4.58 -3.32
CA GLU A 153 -2.13 -4.73 -4.14
C GLU A 153 -3.22 -5.36 -3.27
N VAL A 154 -4.48 -4.96 -3.47
CA VAL A 154 -5.62 -5.65 -2.87
C VAL A 154 -5.79 -7.03 -3.53
N GLN A 155 -6.18 -8.05 -2.77
CA GLN A 155 -6.33 -9.44 -3.23
C GLN A 155 -7.81 -9.79 -3.42
N MET A 156 -8.10 -10.89 -4.12
CA MET A 156 -9.48 -11.26 -4.49
C MET A 156 -10.34 -11.63 -3.29
N THR A 157 -9.71 -12.20 -2.25
CA THR A 157 -10.40 -12.70 -1.07
C THR A 157 -10.01 -11.99 0.23
N ASP A 158 -10.94 -11.94 1.18
CA ASP A 158 -10.66 -11.44 2.53
C ASP A 158 -9.57 -12.26 3.23
N PHE A 159 -9.53 -13.57 2.99
CA PHE A 159 -8.48 -14.46 3.50
C PHE A 159 -7.09 -14.04 3.02
N GLU A 160 -6.93 -13.77 1.73
CA GLU A 160 -5.65 -13.30 1.19
C GLU A 160 -5.28 -11.93 1.78
N ASN A 161 -6.22 -10.98 1.79
CA ASN A 161 -6.00 -9.63 2.33
C ASN A 161 -5.61 -9.67 3.82
N ALA A 162 -6.30 -10.47 4.62
CA ALA A 162 -5.97 -10.71 6.03
C ALA A 162 -4.59 -11.34 6.18
N SER A 163 -4.22 -12.30 5.32
CA SER A 163 -2.91 -12.95 5.36
C SER A 163 -1.77 -11.93 5.21
N PHE A 164 -1.86 -11.05 4.21
CA PHE A 164 -0.84 -10.02 4.00
C PHE A 164 -0.84 -8.94 5.08
N ALA A 165 -2.01 -8.54 5.58
CA ALA A 165 -2.12 -7.58 6.68
C ALA A 165 -1.47 -8.13 7.96
N VAL A 166 -1.80 -9.36 8.35
CA VAL A 166 -1.23 -10.04 9.52
C VAL A 166 0.29 -10.17 9.37
N PHE A 167 0.77 -10.58 8.19
CA PHE A 167 2.20 -10.68 7.93
C PHE A 167 2.94 -9.36 8.10
N ILE A 168 2.43 -8.25 7.54
CA ILE A 168 3.08 -6.93 7.68
C ILE A 168 3.06 -6.47 9.15
N VAL A 169 1.99 -6.72 9.89
CA VAL A 169 1.94 -6.42 11.33
C VAL A 169 3.00 -7.21 12.09
N LEU A 170 3.06 -8.53 11.88
CA LEU A 170 4.04 -9.39 12.55
C LEU A 170 5.48 -9.02 12.15
N LEU A 171 5.73 -8.76 10.87
CA LEU A 171 7.04 -8.35 10.37
C LEU A 171 7.46 -7.01 10.98
N SER A 172 6.57 -6.02 11.05
CA SER A 172 6.88 -4.73 11.68
C SER A 172 7.25 -4.87 13.16
N ARG A 173 6.55 -5.77 13.89
CA ARG A 173 6.87 -6.07 15.28
C ARG A 173 8.19 -6.82 15.41
N ALA A 174 8.48 -7.76 14.53
CA ALA A 174 9.76 -8.47 14.50
C ALA A 174 10.93 -7.52 14.20
N ILE A 175 10.77 -6.59 13.26
CA ILE A 175 11.77 -5.54 12.95
C ILE A 175 12.13 -4.74 14.21
N LEU A 176 11.12 -4.31 14.97
CA LEU A 176 11.31 -3.54 16.19
C LEU A 176 11.86 -4.38 17.34
N ALA A 177 11.31 -5.57 17.56
CA ALA A 177 11.70 -6.46 18.67
C ALA A 177 13.13 -6.98 18.52
N PHE A 178 13.59 -7.20 17.29
CA PHE A 178 14.94 -7.73 17.00
C PHE A 178 15.93 -6.67 16.54
N ASN A 179 15.51 -5.40 16.48
CA ASN A 179 16.28 -4.27 15.97
C ASN A 179 16.94 -4.56 14.61
N LEU A 180 16.13 -5.01 13.65
CA LEU A 180 16.63 -5.44 12.36
C LEU A 180 17.04 -4.24 11.48
N ASN A 181 18.12 -4.41 10.74
CA ASN A 181 18.61 -3.45 9.75
C ASN A 181 18.18 -3.89 8.35
N PHE A 182 17.39 -3.06 7.66
CA PHE A 182 16.94 -3.29 6.29
C PHE A 182 17.44 -2.23 5.29
N TYR A 183 18.38 -1.37 5.70
CA TYR A 183 18.91 -0.33 4.81
C TYR A 183 19.62 -0.94 3.60
N ILE A 184 19.31 -0.39 2.43
CA ILE A 184 20.03 -0.55 1.15
C ILE A 184 19.95 0.82 0.45
N PRO A 185 20.79 1.13 -0.56
CA PRO A 185 20.71 2.43 -1.21
C PRO A 185 19.34 2.68 -1.88
N ILE A 186 18.84 3.93 -1.81
CA ILE A 186 17.55 4.33 -2.39
C ILE A 186 17.51 4.06 -3.89
N SER A 187 18.63 4.22 -4.61
CA SER A 187 18.72 3.85 -6.04
C SER A 187 18.37 2.37 -6.28
N LYS A 188 18.70 1.47 -5.35
CA LYS A 188 18.35 0.04 -5.42
C LYS A 188 16.88 -0.22 -5.06
N VAL A 189 16.32 0.56 -4.15
CA VAL A 189 14.88 0.56 -3.85
C VAL A 189 14.09 1.00 -5.10
N ASP A 190 14.52 2.04 -5.79
CA ASP A 190 13.90 2.55 -7.01
C ASP A 190 14.01 1.56 -8.18
N ALA A 191 15.17 0.91 -8.32
CA ALA A 191 15.36 -0.19 -9.27
C ALA A 191 14.42 -1.37 -8.97
N ASN A 192 14.27 -1.75 -7.69
CA ASN A 192 13.34 -2.80 -7.27
C ASN A 192 11.89 -2.44 -7.59
N MET A 193 11.48 -1.20 -7.34
CA MET A 193 10.12 -0.74 -7.65
C MET A 193 9.82 -0.81 -9.14
N SER A 194 10.80 -0.49 -9.99
CA SER A 194 10.69 -0.64 -11.45
C SER A 194 10.58 -2.11 -11.86
N ARG A 195 11.45 -2.98 -11.34
CA ARG A 195 11.42 -4.42 -11.62
C ARG A 195 10.12 -5.09 -11.16
N ALA A 196 9.57 -4.66 -10.03
CA ALA A 196 8.36 -5.24 -9.45
C ALA A 196 7.11 -5.05 -10.33
N GLN A 197 7.13 -4.13 -11.30
CA GLN A 197 6.03 -3.94 -12.23
C GLN A 197 5.99 -5.00 -13.33
N MET A 198 7.14 -5.58 -13.70
CA MET A 198 7.24 -6.45 -14.85
C MET A 198 6.34 -7.68 -14.70
N ARG A 199 5.74 -8.12 -15.81
CA ARG A 199 4.99 -9.37 -15.84
C ARG A 199 5.85 -10.51 -15.29
N ASP A 200 5.26 -11.29 -14.39
CA ASP A 200 5.86 -12.45 -13.75
C ASP A 200 7.07 -12.15 -12.85
N ALA A 201 7.31 -10.89 -12.49
CA ALA A 201 8.42 -10.49 -11.63
C ALA A 201 8.40 -11.17 -10.26
N ALA A 202 7.23 -11.53 -9.75
CA ALA A 202 7.09 -12.23 -8.47
C ALA A 202 7.72 -13.63 -8.48
N ARG A 203 7.81 -14.28 -9.64
CA ARG A 203 8.32 -15.66 -9.78
C ARG A 203 9.71 -15.71 -10.40
N SER A 204 9.98 -14.88 -11.41
CA SER A 204 11.23 -14.90 -12.17
C SER A 204 12.14 -13.71 -11.90
N GLY A 205 11.62 -12.66 -11.25
CA GLY A 205 12.36 -11.44 -10.97
C GLY A 205 13.39 -11.61 -9.86
N LYS A 206 14.45 -10.81 -9.93
CA LYS A 206 15.44 -10.64 -8.86
C LYS A 206 15.44 -9.20 -8.37
N PHE A 207 15.60 -9.04 -7.07
CA PHE A 207 15.50 -7.77 -6.38
C PHE A 207 16.72 -7.58 -5.48
N TYR A 208 17.22 -6.36 -5.40
CA TYR A 208 18.26 -6.00 -4.45
C TYR A 208 17.72 -6.15 -3.03
N PHE A 209 18.39 -6.94 -2.22
CA PHE A 209 17.99 -7.20 -0.84
C PHE A 209 19.22 -7.34 0.04
N ARG A 210 19.08 -6.99 1.32
CA ARG A 210 20.19 -7.03 2.27
C ARG A 210 20.60 -8.47 2.58
N LYS A 211 21.91 -8.77 2.54
CA LYS A 211 22.45 -10.12 2.81
C LYS A 211 22.22 -10.57 4.26
N SER A 212 22.29 -9.63 5.20
CA SER A 212 22.06 -9.85 6.62
C SER A 212 21.22 -8.71 7.19
N VAL A 213 20.11 -9.07 7.83
CA VAL A 213 19.21 -8.11 8.48
C VAL A 213 19.58 -7.84 9.94
N LEU A 214 20.63 -8.47 10.45
CA LEU A 214 21.19 -8.14 11.76
C LEU A 214 22.06 -6.89 11.68
N PRO A 215 22.05 -6.02 12.71
CA PRO A 215 22.97 -4.89 12.78
C PRO A 215 24.44 -5.33 12.67
N PRO A 216 25.31 -4.52 12.03
CA PRO A 216 26.74 -4.81 11.98
C PRO A 216 27.33 -5.12 13.36
N GLY A 217 28.23 -6.10 13.43
CA GLY A 217 28.83 -6.60 14.67
C GLY A 217 28.01 -7.63 15.44
N HIS A 218 26.77 -7.93 15.02
CA HIS A 218 25.91 -8.89 15.72
C HIS A 218 25.73 -10.19 14.93
N THR A 219 25.80 -11.32 15.65
CA THR A 219 25.60 -12.66 15.10
C THR A 219 24.26 -13.28 15.49
N SER A 220 23.48 -12.61 16.33
CA SER A 220 22.15 -13.02 16.76
C SER A 220 21.25 -11.79 16.95
N PRO A 221 19.92 -11.95 16.86
CA PRO A 221 18.97 -10.87 17.15
C PRO A 221 19.19 -10.27 18.54
N ILE A 222 19.13 -8.93 18.65
CA ILE A 222 19.09 -8.26 19.95
C ILE A 222 17.62 -8.07 20.32
N ILE A 223 17.15 -8.81 21.30
CA ILE A 223 15.78 -8.71 21.79
C ILE A 223 15.66 -7.40 22.59
N SER A 224 14.91 -6.44 22.04
CA SER A 224 14.49 -5.23 22.76
C SER A 224 13.11 -5.44 23.37
N THR A 225 13.00 -5.27 24.68
CA THR A 225 11.69 -5.20 25.35
C THR A 225 11.12 -3.78 25.20
N PRO A 226 9.83 -3.63 24.85
CA PRO A 226 9.25 -2.30 24.73
C PRO A 226 9.23 -1.61 26.09
N SER A 227 9.76 -0.39 26.14
CA SER A 227 9.53 0.53 27.25
C SER A 227 8.05 0.93 27.26
N SER A 228 7.36 0.77 28.39
CA SER A 228 5.95 1.15 28.55
C SER A 228 5.74 2.61 28.13
N CYS A 229 5.01 2.81 27.03
CA CYS A 229 4.82 4.09 26.36
C CYS A 229 3.33 4.22 25.97
N GLY A 230 2.44 4.41 26.96
CA GLY A 230 1.04 4.78 26.71
C GLY A 230 -0.02 4.02 27.52
N PRO A 231 -1.30 4.40 27.40
CA PRO A 231 -2.42 3.77 28.12
C PRO A 231 -2.73 2.33 27.69
N CYS A 232 -2.25 1.87 26.52
CA CYS A 232 -2.64 0.60 25.90
C CYS A 232 -1.78 -0.62 26.28
N SER A 233 -0.84 -0.52 27.23
CA SER A 233 -0.16 -1.70 27.78
C SER A 233 -0.96 -2.22 28.99
N PRO A 234 -1.36 -3.50 29.04
CA PRO A 234 -2.05 -4.06 30.20
C PRO A 234 -1.06 -4.13 31.36
N VAL A 235 -1.10 -3.15 32.28
CA VAL A 235 -0.24 -3.11 33.48
C VAL A 235 -1.01 -3.52 34.75
N GLU A 236 -2.25 -4.01 34.62
CA GLU A 236 -3.05 -4.36 35.81
C GLU A 236 -2.50 -5.56 36.60
N TRP A 237 -1.49 -6.29 36.08
CA TRP A 237 -0.95 -7.47 36.76
C TRP A 237 0.40 -7.29 37.48
N SER A 238 1.06 -6.13 37.42
CA SER A 238 2.38 -5.95 38.05
C SER A 238 2.35 -4.95 39.20
N GLN A 239 2.03 -5.47 40.40
CA GLN A 239 2.37 -4.78 41.65
C GLN A 239 3.89 -4.60 41.70
N GLY A 240 4.38 -3.40 41.38
CA GLY A 240 5.80 -3.05 41.35
C GLY A 240 6.31 -2.42 40.04
N ALA A 241 5.46 -2.19 39.03
CA ALA A 241 5.88 -1.51 37.81
C ALA A 241 6.24 -0.04 38.07
N THR A 242 7.36 0.39 37.48
CA THR A 242 7.83 1.78 37.48
C THR A 242 6.77 2.71 36.87
N ALA A 243 6.63 3.90 37.43
CA ALA A 243 5.69 4.91 36.93
C ALA A 243 5.94 5.19 35.44
N LYS A 244 4.86 5.28 34.65
CA LYS A 244 4.93 5.59 33.22
C LYS A 244 5.74 6.88 33.02
N GLU A 245 6.77 6.81 32.17
CA GLU A 245 7.50 8.02 31.80
C GLU A 245 6.57 8.96 31.02
N LYS A 246 6.54 10.23 31.43
CA LYS A 246 5.75 11.28 30.77
C LYS A 246 6.37 11.76 29.46
N LYS A 247 7.64 11.41 29.19
CA LYS A 247 8.33 11.81 27.97
C LYS A 247 8.05 10.76 26.89
N LEU A 248 7.42 11.19 25.79
CA LEU A 248 7.28 10.35 24.60
C LEU A 248 8.70 9.99 24.11
N ARG A 249 9.09 8.73 24.29
CA ARG A 249 10.33 8.15 23.77
C ARG A 249 10.01 6.97 22.88
N ASN A 250 10.94 6.63 21.99
CA ASN A 250 10.81 5.40 21.21
C ASN A 250 10.65 4.22 22.16
N CYS A 251 9.62 3.41 21.95
CA CYS A 251 9.31 2.27 22.81
C CYS A 251 10.40 1.19 22.68
N PHE A 252 11.15 1.18 21.57
CA PHE A 252 12.30 0.33 21.36
C PHE A 252 13.57 1.20 21.34
N PRO A 253 14.49 1.07 22.32
CA PRO A 253 15.71 1.86 22.35
C PRO A 253 16.63 1.46 21.19
N SER A 254 17.26 2.45 20.55
CA SER A 254 18.31 2.21 19.55
C SER A 254 19.50 1.48 20.17
N ILE A 255 20.12 0.60 19.39
CA ILE A 255 21.32 -0.14 19.81
C ILE A 255 22.54 0.78 19.73
N PRO A 256 23.41 0.82 20.75
CA PRO A 256 24.67 1.55 20.65
C PRO A 256 25.61 0.93 19.61
N ARG A 257 26.35 1.77 18.87
CA ARG A 257 27.36 1.32 17.92
C ARG A 257 28.47 0.54 18.65
N PRO A 258 28.76 -0.72 18.27
CA PRO A 258 29.87 -1.45 18.88
C PRO A 258 31.22 -0.82 18.49
N PRO A 259 32.21 -0.79 19.41
CA PRO A 259 33.47 -0.07 19.21
C PRO A 259 34.40 -0.70 18.15
N TYR A 260 34.15 -1.95 17.75
CA TYR A 260 34.98 -2.72 16.82
C TYR A 260 34.40 -2.84 15.42
N VAL A 261 33.26 -2.19 15.14
CA VAL A 261 32.62 -2.25 13.82
C VAL A 261 33.27 -1.23 12.89
N GLU A 262 34.09 -1.74 11.98
CA GLU A 262 34.56 -0.99 10.81
C GLU A 262 33.49 -1.00 9.72
N ASP A 263 33.22 0.18 9.15
CA ASP A 263 32.29 0.31 8.04
C ASP A 263 32.98 -0.13 6.74
N GLY A 264 32.62 -1.30 6.24
CA GLY A 264 32.96 -1.73 4.88
C GLY A 264 32.14 -1.00 3.80
N PRO A 265 32.47 -1.21 2.52
CA PRO A 265 31.68 -0.69 1.39
C PRO A 265 30.21 -1.14 1.48
N ILE A 266 29.28 -0.21 1.23
CA ILE A 266 27.84 -0.50 1.31
C ILE A 266 27.38 -1.51 0.25
N GLU A 267 28.11 -1.63 -0.86
CA GLU A 267 27.89 -2.57 -1.95
C GLU A 267 28.03 -4.03 -1.51
N ASP A 268 28.81 -4.27 -0.45
CA ASP A 268 28.99 -5.61 0.10
C ASP A 268 27.80 -6.06 0.96
N GLU A 269 26.88 -5.15 1.31
CA GLU A 269 25.80 -5.41 2.27
C GLU A 269 24.52 -5.95 1.62
N TYR A 270 24.37 -5.82 0.30
CA TYR A 270 23.20 -6.26 -0.44
C TYR A 270 23.56 -7.12 -1.65
N GLU A 271 22.61 -7.92 -2.13
CA GLU A 271 22.74 -8.74 -3.32
C GLU A 271 21.40 -8.87 -4.03
N GLU A 272 21.40 -9.43 -5.25
CA GLU A 272 20.16 -9.77 -5.93
C GLU A 272 19.62 -11.12 -5.41
N MET A 273 18.36 -11.11 -4.99
CA MET A 273 17.63 -12.28 -4.50
C MET A 273 16.32 -12.46 -5.25
N THR A 274 15.89 -13.70 -5.45
CA THR A 274 14.51 -13.99 -5.90
C THR A 274 13.51 -13.70 -4.78
N VAL A 275 12.22 -13.61 -5.10
CA VAL A 275 11.17 -13.47 -4.07
C VAL A 275 11.18 -14.66 -3.11
N GLU A 276 11.44 -15.87 -3.61
CA GLU A 276 11.61 -17.07 -2.79
C GLU A 276 12.75 -16.89 -1.77
N GLU A 277 13.95 -16.49 -2.23
CA GLU A 277 15.10 -16.26 -1.36
C GLU A 277 14.84 -15.15 -0.32
N ILE A 278 14.08 -14.12 -0.68
CA ILE A 278 13.72 -13.03 0.25
C ILE A 278 12.76 -13.53 1.34
N PHE A 279 11.77 -14.33 0.99
CA PHE A 279 10.73 -14.76 1.93
C PHE A 279 11.13 -15.99 2.76
N VAL A 280 11.80 -16.97 2.15
CA VAL A 280 12.16 -18.26 2.77
C VAL A 280 13.64 -18.34 3.18
N GLY A 281 14.45 -17.39 2.72
CA GLY A 281 15.88 -17.37 2.96
C GLY A 281 16.66 -18.01 1.82
N LYS A 282 17.92 -17.61 1.70
CA LYS A 282 18.84 -18.11 0.68
C LYS A 282 19.73 -19.21 1.26
N ALA A 283 19.84 -20.34 0.58
CA ALA A 283 20.69 -21.44 1.03
C ALA A 283 22.15 -20.97 1.23
N GLY A 284 22.73 -21.30 2.38
CA GLY A 284 24.08 -20.86 2.75
C GLY A 284 24.19 -19.41 3.24
N SER A 285 23.10 -18.64 3.24
CA SER A 285 23.04 -17.32 3.85
C SER A 285 22.68 -17.39 5.34
N LYS A 286 23.07 -16.36 6.09
CA LYS A 286 22.65 -16.15 7.49
C LYS A 286 21.26 -15.55 7.61
N PHE A 287 20.67 -15.09 6.50
CA PHE A 287 19.33 -14.52 6.48
C PHE A 287 18.26 -15.62 6.40
N PRO A 288 17.40 -15.79 7.42
CA PRO A 288 16.40 -16.86 7.48
C PRO A 288 15.15 -16.59 6.61
N GLY A 289 15.17 -15.54 5.79
CA GLY A 289 13.99 -15.06 5.08
C GLY A 289 13.05 -14.25 5.97
N LEU A 290 12.17 -13.47 5.35
CA LEU A 290 11.17 -12.68 6.07
C LEU A 290 10.19 -13.56 6.86
N LEU A 291 9.83 -14.74 6.35
CA LEU A 291 8.97 -15.69 7.07
C LEU A 291 9.69 -16.26 8.29
N GLY A 292 10.97 -16.62 8.17
CA GLY A 292 11.76 -17.09 9.31
C GLY A 292 11.92 -16.02 10.40
N VAL A 293 12.07 -14.75 10.02
CA VAL A 293 12.04 -13.61 10.97
C VAL A 293 10.70 -13.52 11.71
N VAL A 294 9.59 -13.63 10.98
CA VAL A 294 8.24 -13.57 11.58
C VAL A 294 7.99 -14.78 12.49
N GLU A 295 8.41 -15.97 12.08
CA GLU A 295 8.26 -17.20 12.87
C GLU A 295 9.05 -17.11 14.17
N ALA A 296 10.31 -16.67 14.10
CA ALA A 296 11.14 -16.45 15.28
C ALA A 296 10.51 -15.42 16.24
N TYR A 297 9.83 -14.38 15.71
CA TYR A 297 9.11 -13.43 16.55
C TYR A 297 7.89 -14.06 17.23
N ILE A 298 7.07 -14.83 16.50
CA ILE A 298 5.91 -15.50 17.09
C ILE A 298 6.34 -16.49 18.18
N ASP A 299 7.47 -17.17 18.02
CA ASP A 299 8.00 -18.08 19.04
C ASP A 299 8.40 -17.37 20.36
N THR A 300 8.54 -16.04 20.35
CA THR A 300 8.72 -15.24 21.58
C THR A 300 7.42 -14.86 22.27
N LEU A 301 6.27 -15.10 21.62
CA LEU A 301 4.95 -14.71 22.12
C LEU A 301 4.26 -15.91 22.78
N ASP A 302 3.51 -15.64 23.84
CA ASP A 302 2.58 -16.62 24.42
C ASP A 302 1.30 -16.65 23.58
N VAL A 303 1.24 -17.59 22.62
CA VAL A 303 0.14 -17.73 21.66
C VAL A 303 -0.53 -19.09 21.84
N SER A 304 -1.87 -19.10 21.89
CA SER A 304 -2.62 -20.34 21.99
C SER A 304 -2.38 -21.24 20.76
N VAL A 305 -2.51 -22.56 20.94
CA VAL A 305 -2.35 -23.51 19.82
C VAL A 305 -3.30 -23.19 18.66
N GLY A 306 -4.54 -22.80 18.96
CA GLY A 306 -5.53 -22.41 17.95
C GLY A 306 -5.12 -21.19 17.15
N ASP A 307 -4.67 -20.12 17.82
CA ASP A 307 -4.23 -18.89 17.16
C ASP A 307 -2.96 -19.12 16.35
N ARG A 308 -2.02 -19.94 16.85
CA ARG A 308 -0.80 -20.33 16.13
C ARG A 308 -1.14 -21.08 14.84
N LEU A 309 -2.10 -22.02 14.89
CA LEU A 309 -2.57 -22.74 13.70
C LEU A 309 -3.19 -21.77 12.69
N GLN A 310 -4.01 -20.81 13.14
CA GLN A 310 -4.62 -19.82 12.25
C GLN A 310 -3.58 -18.90 11.60
N ILE A 311 -2.60 -18.40 12.37
CA ILE A 311 -1.49 -17.59 11.83
C ILE A 311 -0.70 -18.41 10.81
N ASN A 312 -0.44 -19.69 11.09
CA ASN A 312 0.30 -20.55 10.17
C ASN A 312 -0.43 -20.73 8.83
N LYS A 313 -1.77 -20.76 8.80
CA LYS A 313 -2.52 -20.77 7.53
C LYS A 313 -2.25 -19.52 6.68
N TYR A 314 -2.22 -18.34 7.31
CA TYR A 314 -1.90 -17.08 6.64
C TYR A 314 -0.46 -17.05 6.13
N LEU A 315 0.51 -17.46 6.96
CA LEU A 315 1.91 -17.51 6.56
C LEU A 315 2.16 -18.53 5.44
N GLU A 316 1.44 -19.64 5.46
CA GLU A 316 1.56 -20.68 4.43
C GLU A 316 1.07 -20.19 3.06
N LEU A 317 -0.01 -19.41 3.00
CA LEU A 317 -0.42 -18.75 1.75
C LEU A 317 0.73 -17.93 1.14
N ILE A 318 1.39 -17.13 1.98
CA ILE A 318 2.50 -16.25 1.56
C ILE A 318 3.70 -17.08 1.12
N ARG A 319 4.06 -18.10 1.90
CA ARG A 319 5.15 -19.04 1.60
C ARG A 319 4.94 -19.67 0.23
N ARG A 320 3.77 -20.25 -0.01
CA ARG A 320 3.44 -20.95 -1.26
C ARG A 320 3.47 -20.03 -2.49
N ARG A 321 3.08 -18.77 -2.32
CA ARG A 321 3.15 -17.77 -3.39
C ARG A 321 4.56 -17.28 -3.65
N ALA A 322 5.42 -17.23 -2.62
CA ALA A 322 6.81 -16.82 -2.76
C ALA A 322 7.68 -17.92 -3.39
N THR A 323 7.51 -19.19 -2.97
CA THR A 323 8.24 -20.34 -3.51
C THR A 323 7.67 -20.81 -4.84
N GLY A 324 6.39 -20.54 -5.10
CA GLY A 324 5.66 -21.21 -6.15
C GLY A 324 5.55 -22.73 -5.91
N MET A 325 5.62 -23.20 -4.66
CA MET A 325 5.59 -24.62 -4.28
C MET A 325 4.69 -24.86 -3.05
N PHE A 326 4.09 -26.05 -2.95
CA PHE A 326 3.33 -26.52 -1.79
C PHE A 326 4.21 -27.39 -0.88
N LEU A 327 4.26 -27.09 0.42
CA LEU A 327 4.78 -28.01 1.43
C LEU A 327 3.66 -28.27 2.45
N LEU A 328 2.96 -29.40 2.34
CA LEU A 328 2.16 -29.90 3.46
C LEU A 328 3.10 -30.58 4.47
N PHE A 329 3.29 -29.94 5.62
CA PHE A 329 3.68 -30.66 6.82
C PHE A 329 2.44 -31.35 7.40
N LEU A 330 2.21 -32.61 6.99
CA LEU A 330 1.30 -33.51 7.69
C LEU A 330 2.08 -34.66 8.29
N SER A 331 2.59 -34.45 9.51
CA SER A 331 3.16 -35.47 10.41
C SER A 331 4.40 -36.23 9.90
N MET A 332 5.12 -36.86 10.84
CA MET A 332 6.52 -37.25 10.69
C MET A 332 6.85 -38.40 9.71
N ASP A 333 5.91 -39.05 9.01
CA ASP A 333 6.22 -40.40 8.48
C ASP A 333 5.86 -40.74 7.01
N VAL A 334 5.41 -39.85 6.13
CA VAL A 334 5.38 -40.16 4.67
C VAL A 334 5.50 -38.89 3.81
N LEU A 335 6.63 -38.74 3.12
CA LEU A 335 6.87 -37.66 2.16
C LEU A 335 6.20 -37.98 0.81
N THR A 336 4.89 -37.71 0.67
CA THR A 336 4.24 -37.73 -0.65
C THR A 336 4.09 -36.29 -1.16
N ALA A 337 5.10 -35.83 -1.89
CA ALA A 337 5.09 -34.53 -2.54
C ALA A 337 4.11 -34.54 -3.73
N VAL A 338 2.93 -33.92 -3.58
CA VAL A 338 2.08 -33.56 -4.72
C VAL A 338 2.35 -32.09 -5.04
N SER A 339 3.07 -31.86 -6.14
CA SER A 339 3.55 -30.53 -6.56
C SER A 339 2.43 -29.69 -7.16
N GLY A 340 2.07 -28.58 -6.50
CA GLY A 340 1.15 -27.57 -7.03
C GLY A 340 1.52 -26.17 -6.56
N SER A 341 1.85 -25.28 -7.51
CA SER A 341 2.23 -23.88 -7.27
C SER A 341 1.01 -22.99 -7.05
N LEU A 342 0.98 -22.16 -5.98
CA LEU A 342 -0.02 -21.09 -5.90
C LEU A 342 0.42 -19.90 -6.76
N GLN A 343 -0.43 -19.56 -7.71
CA GLN A 343 -0.24 -18.43 -8.60
C GLN A 343 -0.56 -17.13 -7.87
N THR A 344 0.06 -16.04 -8.34
CA THR A 344 -0.39 -14.71 -7.98
C THR A 344 -1.76 -14.44 -8.62
N PRO A 345 -2.60 -13.57 -8.03
CA PRO A 345 -3.85 -13.17 -8.67
C PRO A 345 -3.66 -12.64 -10.11
N ALA A 346 -2.59 -11.91 -10.39
CA ALA A 346 -2.31 -11.44 -11.76
C ALA A 346 -2.09 -12.61 -12.73
N THR A 347 -1.28 -13.61 -12.35
CA THR A 347 -1.04 -14.80 -13.17
C THR A 347 -2.34 -15.59 -13.38
N TRP A 348 -3.16 -15.73 -12.34
CA TRP A 348 -4.46 -16.39 -12.45
C TRP A 348 -5.41 -15.65 -13.41
N ILE A 349 -5.52 -14.32 -13.30
CA ILE A 349 -6.34 -13.48 -14.21
C ILE A 349 -5.86 -13.66 -15.66
N ARG A 350 -4.54 -13.64 -15.89
CA ARG A 350 -3.99 -13.85 -17.25
C ARG A 350 -4.37 -15.23 -17.80
N HIS A 351 -4.24 -16.28 -16.99
CA HIS A 351 -4.62 -17.62 -17.42
C HIS A 351 -6.12 -17.70 -17.71
N PHE A 352 -6.96 -17.11 -16.85
CA PHE A 352 -8.41 -17.04 -17.05
C PHE A 352 -8.78 -16.36 -18.38
N VAL A 353 -8.21 -15.19 -18.65
CA VAL A 353 -8.46 -14.45 -19.91
C VAL A 353 -7.99 -15.27 -21.10
N ARG A 354 -6.77 -15.84 -21.05
CA ARG A 354 -6.18 -16.58 -22.17
C ARG A 354 -6.85 -17.92 -22.47
N SER A 355 -7.49 -18.54 -21.48
CA SER A 355 -8.23 -19.80 -21.65
C SER A 355 -9.69 -19.58 -22.06
N HIS A 356 -10.18 -18.33 -22.03
CA HIS A 356 -11.56 -18.02 -22.34
C HIS A 356 -11.87 -18.24 -23.84
N PRO A 357 -12.95 -18.96 -24.22
CA PRO A 357 -13.25 -19.27 -25.64
C PRO A 357 -13.40 -18.04 -26.55
N SER A 358 -13.91 -16.94 -25.98
CA SER A 358 -14.12 -15.65 -26.66
C SER A 358 -12.81 -14.84 -26.87
N TYR A 359 -11.70 -15.25 -26.24
CA TYR A 359 -10.43 -14.53 -26.33
C TYR A 359 -9.68 -14.84 -27.63
N LYS A 360 -9.33 -13.81 -28.39
CA LYS A 360 -8.78 -13.93 -29.75
C LYS A 360 -7.24 -13.90 -29.81
N PHE A 361 -6.56 -13.94 -28.67
CA PHE A 361 -5.10 -13.80 -28.58
C PHE A 361 -4.54 -12.49 -29.16
N ASP A 362 -5.35 -11.43 -29.16
CA ASP A 362 -5.05 -10.07 -29.63
C ASP A 362 -4.82 -9.08 -28.46
N SER A 363 -4.65 -9.59 -27.24
CA SER A 363 -4.59 -8.84 -25.98
C SER A 363 -5.87 -8.13 -25.58
N ALA A 364 -6.93 -8.12 -26.40
CA ALA A 364 -8.19 -7.47 -26.07
C ALA A 364 -9.05 -8.36 -25.16
N VAL A 365 -9.46 -7.80 -24.02
CA VAL A 365 -10.40 -8.40 -23.06
C VAL A 365 -11.78 -7.84 -23.37
N ASN A 366 -12.58 -8.62 -24.10
CA ASN A 366 -13.93 -8.21 -24.47
C ASN A 366 -14.90 -8.28 -23.27
N GLN A 367 -16.11 -7.75 -23.46
CA GLN A 367 -17.13 -7.67 -22.40
C GLN A 367 -17.52 -9.04 -21.82
N GLU A 368 -17.59 -10.08 -22.65
CA GLU A 368 -17.93 -11.44 -22.22
C GLU A 368 -16.84 -12.03 -21.32
N VAL A 369 -15.56 -11.91 -21.72
CA VAL A 369 -14.42 -12.34 -20.91
C VAL A 369 -14.40 -11.58 -19.57
N ASN A 370 -14.62 -10.27 -19.60
CA ASN A 370 -14.64 -9.44 -18.40
C ASN A 370 -15.79 -9.81 -17.46
N TYR A 371 -17.00 -10.00 -17.98
CA TYR A 371 -18.16 -10.43 -17.20
C TYR A 371 -17.90 -11.77 -16.53
N ASN A 372 -17.44 -12.77 -17.29
CA ASN A 372 -17.14 -14.10 -16.76
C ASN A 372 -15.99 -14.08 -15.73
N LEU A 373 -15.02 -13.18 -15.89
CA LEU A 373 -13.96 -12.96 -14.89
C LEU A 373 -14.54 -12.40 -13.58
N MET A 374 -15.42 -11.40 -13.64
CA MET A 374 -16.05 -10.84 -12.44
C MET A 374 -16.93 -11.86 -11.72
N VAL A 375 -17.72 -12.64 -12.45
CA VAL A 375 -18.50 -13.76 -11.90
C VAL A 375 -17.57 -14.79 -11.23
N ALA A 376 -16.45 -15.13 -11.88
CA ALA A 376 -15.48 -16.06 -11.31
C ALA A 376 -14.89 -15.56 -9.99
N VAL A 377 -14.58 -14.27 -9.90
CA VAL A 377 -14.05 -13.64 -8.67
C VAL A 377 -15.10 -13.64 -7.55
N ASP A 378 -16.37 -13.29 -7.85
CA ASP A 378 -17.48 -13.37 -6.90
C ASP A 378 -17.67 -14.79 -6.35
N GLU A 379 -17.73 -15.78 -7.24
CA GLU A 379 -17.91 -17.17 -6.86
C GLU A 379 -16.74 -17.73 -6.04
N ILE A 380 -15.50 -17.28 -6.32
CA ILE A 380 -14.32 -17.67 -5.54
C ILE A 380 -14.42 -17.12 -4.11
N GLU A 381 -14.73 -15.83 -3.96
CA GLU A 381 -14.80 -15.21 -2.63
C GLU A 381 -15.94 -15.77 -1.78
N ARG A 382 -17.06 -16.13 -2.43
CA ARG A 382 -18.19 -16.79 -1.77
C ARG A 382 -17.94 -18.28 -1.48
N GLY A 383 -16.81 -18.84 -1.90
CA GLY A 383 -16.49 -20.26 -1.76
C GLY A 383 -17.32 -21.19 -2.65
N VAL A 384 -18.01 -20.66 -3.66
CA VAL A 384 -18.83 -21.42 -4.63
C VAL A 384 -17.95 -22.07 -5.70
N ARG A 385 -16.92 -21.36 -6.17
CA ARG A 385 -15.98 -21.85 -7.20
C ARG A 385 -14.63 -22.19 -6.58
N CYS A 386 -14.25 -23.46 -6.66
CA CYS A 386 -12.90 -23.89 -6.31
C CYS A 386 -11.84 -23.31 -7.26
N ALA A 387 -10.78 -22.74 -6.70
CA ALA A 387 -9.63 -22.21 -7.45
C ALA A 387 -8.31 -22.75 -6.87
N PRO A 388 -8.00 -24.05 -7.06
CA PRO A 388 -6.86 -24.72 -6.41
C PRO A 388 -5.48 -24.16 -6.81
N GLY A 389 -5.39 -23.48 -7.95
CA GLY A 389 -4.18 -22.77 -8.37
C GLY A 389 -4.00 -21.37 -7.75
N LEU A 390 -5.02 -20.84 -7.07
CA LEU A 390 -5.02 -19.48 -6.49
C LEU A 390 -5.08 -19.50 -4.95
N LEU A 391 -5.88 -20.43 -4.39
CA LEU A 391 -6.16 -20.55 -2.97
C LEU A 391 -5.86 -21.98 -2.46
N PRO A 392 -5.52 -22.13 -1.17
CA PRO A 392 -5.40 -23.42 -0.51
C PRO A 392 -6.68 -24.26 -0.57
N GLU A 393 -6.56 -25.59 -0.57
CA GLU A 393 -7.72 -26.51 -0.63
C GLU A 393 -8.64 -26.38 0.59
N ASP A 394 -8.07 -26.10 1.77
CA ASP A 394 -8.81 -25.94 3.03
C ASP A 394 -9.64 -24.65 3.09
N TYR A 395 -9.43 -23.70 2.15
CA TYR A 395 -10.28 -22.51 2.01
C TYR A 395 -11.74 -22.86 1.70
N PHE A 396 -11.99 -23.99 1.01
CA PHE A 396 -13.31 -24.41 0.51
C PHE A 396 -14.04 -25.42 1.42
N THR A 397 -13.61 -25.60 2.67
CA THR A 397 -14.21 -26.61 3.55
C THR A 397 -15.65 -26.24 3.98
N PRO A 398 -16.66 -27.14 3.85
CA PRO A 398 -18.09 -26.80 4.05
C PRO A 398 -18.53 -26.46 5.48
N TYR A 399 -17.64 -26.49 6.47
CA TYR A 399 -18.01 -26.35 7.89
C TYR A 399 -17.99 -24.92 8.41
N ASP A 400 -17.55 -23.94 7.62
CA ASP A 400 -17.53 -22.51 7.99
C ASP A 400 -18.67 -21.70 7.33
N ILE A 401 -19.84 -22.30 7.14
CA ILE A 401 -21.05 -21.67 6.56
C ILE A 401 -21.62 -20.51 7.44
N VAL A 402 -20.99 -20.20 8.60
CA VAL A 402 -21.41 -19.11 9.49
C VAL A 402 -20.53 -17.86 9.38
N HIS A 403 -19.57 -17.80 8.45
CA HIS A 403 -18.92 -16.54 8.09
C HIS A 403 -19.41 -16.11 6.70
N LEU A 404 -20.31 -15.14 6.68
CA LEU A 404 -20.65 -14.37 5.47
C LEU A 404 -19.35 -13.73 4.95
N ARG A 405 -18.75 -14.36 3.94
CA ARG A 405 -17.55 -13.90 3.21
C ARG A 405 -18.02 -13.13 1.99
N PHE A 406 -17.51 -11.91 1.84
CA PHE A 406 -18.28 -10.84 1.22
C PHE A 406 -17.32 -9.98 0.36
N VAL A 407 -17.71 -9.81 -0.90
CA VAL A 407 -16.97 -9.17 -2.00
C VAL A 407 -16.46 -7.76 -1.67
N GLU A 408 -15.16 -7.54 -1.85
CA GLU A 408 -14.32 -6.36 -2.16
C GLU A 408 -14.81 -4.88 -2.13
N ALA A 409 -15.98 -4.56 -1.61
CA ALA A 409 -16.35 -3.21 -1.23
C ALA A 409 -16.22 -2.97 0.29
N LEU A 410 -15.83 -4.01 1.06
CA LEU A 410 -16.27 -4.18 2.45
C LEU A 410 -15.21 -3.97 3.54
N ALA A 411 -14.33 -3.00 3.36
CA ALA A 411 -13.33 -2.66 4.38
C ALA A 411 -13.80 -1.58 5.37
N LEU A 412 -15.03 -1.66 5.92
CA LEU A 412 -15.44 -0.85 7.08
C LEU A 412 -16.44 -1.58 7.99
N THR A 413 -16.00 -2.62 8.69
CA THR A 413 -16.81 -3.27 9.76
C THR A 413 -16.89 -2.41 11.03
N VAL A 414 -15.93 -1.50 11.23
CA VAL A 414 -15.82 -0.64 12.42
C VAL A 414 -15.55 0.80 12.00
N ALA A 415 -16.43 1.72 12.41
CA ALA A 415 -16.27 3.16 12.23
C ALA A 415 -16.29 3.85 13.59
N ARG A 416 -15.24 4.64 13.89
CA ARG A 416 -15.11 5.37 15.18
C ARG A 416 -15.26 4.50 16.43
N GLY A 417 -14.84 3.23 16.37
CA GLY A 417 -14.89 2.30 17.50
C GLY A 417 -16.24 1.58 17.70
N TYR A 418 -17.20 1.76 16.79
CA TYR A 418 -18.49 1.07 16.80
C TYR A 418 -18.62 0.15 15.59
N LEU A 419 -19.30 -0.98 15.77
CA LEU A 419 -19.78 -1.83 14.67
C LEU A 419 -20.76 -1.01 13.82
N ALA A 420 -20.49 -0.91 12.52
CA ALA A 420 -21.36 -0.22 11.58
C ALA A 420 -22.38 -1.22 10.99
N ASP A 421 -23.63 -0.80 10.79
CA ASP A 421 -24.67 -1.57 10.07
C ASP A 421 -24.55 -1.40 8.55
N VAL A 422 -23.31 -1.25 8.09
CA VAL A 422 -22.91 -1.19 6.68
C VAL A 422 -21.54 -1.82 6.58
N ASP A 423 -21.41 -2.85 5.74
CA ASP A 423 -20.13 -3.54 5.61
C ASP A 423 -19.19 -2.83 4.62
N CYS A 424 -19.70 -1.85 3.86
CA CYS A 424 -19.00 -1.14 2.79
C CYS A 424 -18.50 0.26 3.19
N ARG A 425 -17.27 0.59 2.78
CA ARG A 425 -16.71 1.94 2.98
C ARG A 425 -17.16 2.98 1.95
N TRP A 426 -17.81 2.57 0.87
CA TRP A 426 -18.13 3.44 -0.28
C TRP A 426 -18.96 4.64 0.13
N SER A 427 -20.06 4.42 0.86
CA SER A 427 -20.93 5.49 1.35
C SER A 427 -20.24 6.43 2.32
N VAL A 428 -19.34 5.90 3.15
CA VAL A 428 -18.54 6.70 4.10
C VAL A 428 -17.52 7.57 3.38
N ILE A 429 -16.84 7.05 2.36
CA ILE A 429 -15.92 7.84 1.53
C ILE A 429 -16.71 8.87 0.73
N ALA A 430 -17.79 8.47 0.05
CA ALA A 430 -18.67 9.35 -0.71
C ALA A 430 -19.17 10.52 0.16
N GLY A 431 -19.60 10.23 1.38
CA GLY A 431 -20.04 11.23 2.36
C GLY A 431 -18.91 12.07 2.97
N SER A 432 -17.68 11.54 3.07
CA SER A 432 -16.54 12.27 3.64
C SER A 432 -16.06 13.44 2.78
N VAL A 433 -16.42 13.43 1.50
CA VAL A 433 -16.10 14.47 0.51
C VAL A 433 -17.35 15.00 -0.20
N ASP A 434 -18.54 14.75 0.38
CA ASP A 434 -19.80 15.28 -0.13
C ASP A 434 -19.92 16.77 0.19
N ASP A 435 -19.61 17.60 -0.81
CA ASP A 435 -19.62 19.06 -0.74
C ASP A 435 -21.00 19.66 -1.06
N ARG A 436 -22.03 18.84 -1.29
CA ARG A 436 -23.37 19.33 -1.61
C ARG A 436 -24.00 20.09 -0.45
N THR A 437 -24.43 21.31 -0.74
CA THR A 437 -25.29 22.12 0.14
C THR A 437 -26.60 21.39 0.46
N PRO A 438 -27.29 21.73 1.57
CA PRO A 438 -28.63 21.20 1.84
C PRO A 438 -29.61 21.42 0.69
N GLU A 439 -29.49 22.52 -0.04
CA GLU A 439 -30.28 22.86 -1.22
C GLU A 439 -29.98 21.90 -2.39
N GLU A 440 -28.71 21.64 -2.69
CA GLU A 440 -28.30 20.69 -3.74
C GLU A 440 -28.68 19.24 -3.41
N ARG A 441 -28.74 18.89 -2.13
CA ARG A 441 -29.26 17.58 -1.67
C ARG A 441 -30.79 17.48 -1.67
N GLY A 442 -31.49 18.57 -2.01
CA GLY A 442 -32.96 18.63 -1.96
C GLY A 442 -33.55 18.65 -0.55
N LEU A 443 -32.72 18.91 0.48
CA LEU A 443 -33.14 19.02 1.88
C LEU A 443 -33.71 20.40 2.23
N LYS A 444 -33.42 21.41 1.39
CA LYS A 444 -33.98 22.76 1.48
C LYS A 444 -34.39 23.28 0.10
N PRO A 445 -35.35 24.22 0.02
CA PRO A 445 -35.72 24.85 -1.25
C PRO A 445 -34.51 25.58 -1.86
N SER A 446 -34.10 25.16 -3.05
CA SER A 446 -33.06 25.84 -3.83
C SER A 446 -33.64 27.04 -4.57
N LYS A 447 -32.87 28.14 -4.67
CA LYS A 447 -33.24 29.29 -5.53
C LYS A 447 -33.00 29.01 -7.02
N ASP A 448 -32.08 28.09 -7.32
CA ASP A 448 -31.61 27.82 -8.67
C ASP A 448 -32.10 26.45 -9.21
N ASN A 449 -32.94 25.73 -8.44
CA ASN A 449 -33.53 24.42 -8.77
C ASN A 449 -32.54 23.30 -9.15
N VAL A 450 -31.24 23.46 -8.89
CA VAL A 450 -30.26 22.40 -9.15
C VAL A 450 -30.24 21.43 -7.98
N VAL A 451 -30.76 20.23 -8.20
CA VAL A 451 -30.62 19.09 -7.28
C VAL A 451 -29.57 18.16 -7.86
N ILE A 452 -28.53 17.87 -7.07
CA ILE A 452 -27.44 16.99 -7.44
C ILE A 452 -27.62 15.67 -6.67
N PRO A 453 -27.99 14.57 -7.35
CA PRO A 453 -28.44 13.35 -6.67
C PRO A 453 -27.31 12.59 -5.97
N LYS A 454 -26.07 12.73 -6.44
CA LYS A 454 -24.90 11.97 -5.95
C LYS A 454 -23.80 12.90 -5.42
N SER A 455 -22.97 12.37 -4.53
CA SER A 455 -21.71 13.03 -4.15
C SER A 455 -20.79 13.10 -5.38
N ARG A 456 -19.85 14.04 -5.40
CA ARG A 456 -18.79 14.07 -6.42
C ARG A 456 -17.89 12.83 -6.40
N TYR A 457 -17.87 12.11 -5.29
CA TYR A 457 -17.26 10.79 -5.19
C TYR A 457 -18.39 9.78 -5.07
N ASP A 458 -18.80 9.21 -6.20
CA ASP A 458 -19.87 8.22 -6.27
C ASP A 458 -19.71 7.33 -7.52
N SER A 459 -20.68 6.44 -7.72
CA SER A 459 -20.78 5.58 -8.90
C SER A 459 -20.86 6.40 -10.20
N VAL A 460 -20.45 5.77 -11.31
CA VAL A 460 -20.42 6.41 -12.63
C VAL A 460 -21.81 6.93 -13.02
N ASP A 461 -21.86 8.15 -13.55
CA ASP A 461 -23.12 8.81 -13.95
C ASP A 461 -23.55 8.53 -15.39
N LEU A 462 -22.61 8.48 -16.35
CA LEU A 462 -22.91 8.36 -17.77
C LEU A 462 -21.93 7.43 -18.51
N TYR A 463 -22.47 6.60 -19.39
CA TYR A 463 -21.69 5.89 -20.40
C TYR A 463 -21.28 6.85 -21.53
N ILE A 464 -19.98 6.83 -21.86
CA ILE A 464 -19.38 7.67 -22.90
C ILE A 464 -18.95 6.83 -24.10
N SER A 465 -19.84 6.59 -25.05
CA SER A 465 -19.51 5.89 -26.30
C SER A 465 -20.43 6.29 -27.46
N ASN A 466 -19.86 6.40 -28.67
CA ASN A 466 -20.60 6.59 -29.92
C ASN A 466 -20.83 5.27 -30.67
N ASP A 467 -20.46 4.14 -30.07
CA ASP A 467 -20.72 2.82 -30.63
C ASP A 467 -22.23 2.58 -30.74
N TRP A 468 -22.66 1.91 -31.80
CA TRP A 468 -24.07 1.55 -32.04
C TRP A 468 -24.65 0.67 -30.91
N ILE A 469 -23.78 0.00 -30.14
CA ILE A 469 -24.16 -0.76 -28.95
C ILE A 469 -24.55 0.18 -27.80
N ASN A 470 -23.97 1.38 -27.68
CA ASN A 470 -24.28 2.31 -26.60
C ASN A 470 -25.54 3.11 -26.91
N LYS A 471 -26.66 2.61 -26.40
CA LYS A 471 -27.97 3.21 -26.58
C LYS A 471 -28.17 4.38 -25.59
N PRO A 472 -28.66 5.56 -26.02
CA PRO A 472 -28.93 6.68 -25.12
C PRO A 472 -29.81 6.32 -23.92
N GLU A 473 -30.69 5.33 -24.11
CA GLU A 473 -31.57 4.78 -23.09
C GLU A 473 -30.84 4.08 -21.93
N TYR A 474 -29.54 3.80 -22.05
CA TYR A 474 -28.71 3.25 -20.96
C TYR A 474 -28.26 4.32 -19.96
N ASN A 475 -28.37 5.60 -20.32
CA ASN A 475 -28.18 6.72 -19.40
C ASN A 475 -29.57 7.15 -18.90
N ASP A 476 -30.18 6.30 -18.07
CA ASP A 476 -31.57 6.41 -17.60
C ASP A 476 -31.74 7.19 -16.29
N GLU A 477 -30.63 7.54 -15.63
CA GLU A 477 -30.63 8.40 -14.45
C GLU A 477 -30.56 9.90 -14.80
N HIS A 478 -31.16 10.72 -13.95
CA HIS A 478 -31.05 12.17 -14.07
C HIS A 478 -29.65 12.64 -13.65
N VAL A 479 -28.84 13.06 -14.62
CA VAL A 479 -27.49 13.59 -14.39
C VAL A 479 -27.48 15.09 -14.69
N PRO A 480 -27.44 15.96 -13.67
CA PRO A 480 -27.31 17.40 -13.90
C PRO A 480 -25.94 17.70 -14.53
N TYR A 481 -25.93 18.54 -15.56
CA TYR A 481 -24.71 18.93 -16.26
C TYR A 481 -24.67 20.45 -16.46
N ASN A 482 -23.46 21.00 -16.60
CA ASN A 482 -23.28 22.43 -16.86
C ASN A 482 -23.56 22.74 -18.33
N GLU A 483 -24.71 23.35 -18.61
CA GLU A 483 -25.19 23.64 -19.97
C GLU A 483 -24.25 24.56 -20.76
N ALA A 484 -23.64 25.56 -20.10
CA ALA A 484 -22.70 26.47 -20.74
C ALA A 484 -21.43 25.73 -21.21
N ASN A 485 -20.90 24.82 -20.39
CA ASN A 485 -19.77 23.97 -20.74
C ASN A 485 -20.13 22.96 -21.83
N PHE A 486 -21.30 22.32 -21.72
CA PHE A 486 -21.80 21.39 -22.75
C PHE A 486 -21.91 22.09 -24.11
N LYS A 487 -22.52 23.27 -24.14
CA LYS A 487 -22.65 24.08 -25.35
C LYS A 487 -21.29 24.49 -25.90
N ARG A 488 -20.37 24.98 -25.06
CA ARG A 488 -19.01 25.33 -25.47
C ARG A 488 -18.28 24.12 -26.09
N LEU A 489 -18.42 22.94 -25.51
CA LEU A 489 -17.81 21.70 -26.01
C LEU A 489 -18.45 21.21 -27.32
N ARG A 490 -19.76 21.42 -27.51
CA ARG A 490 -20.46 21.12 -28.77
C ARG A 490 -20.12 22.10 -29.89
N ASP A 491 -19.95 23.38 -29.55
CA ASP A 491 -19.74 24.45 -30.51
C ASP A 491 -18.26 24.62 -30.93
N HIS A 492 -17.31 24.27 -30.04
CA HIS A 492 -15.87 24.44 -30.26
C HIS A 492 -15.05 23.16 -30.14
N GLY A 493 -15.65 22.05 -29.73
CA GLY A 493 -14.95 20.77 -29.70
C GLY A 493 -14.74 20.26 -31.13
N GLU A 494 -13.48 20.12 -31.54
CA GLU A 494 -13.16 19.11 -32.55
C GLU A 494 -13.72 17.77 -32.06
N HIS A 495 -14.16 16.89 -32.96
CA HIS A 495 -14.66 15.55 -32.62
C HIS A 495 -13.55 14.75 -31.88
N CYS A 496 -13.39 14.96 -30.57
CA CYS A 496 -12.31 14.40 -29.74
C CYS A 496 -12.56 12.96 -29.29
N LEU A 497 -13.40 12.22 -30.03
CA LEU A 497 -13.45 10.77 -29.93
C LEU A 497 -13.00 10.22 -31.28
N VAL A 498 -11.67 10.20 -31.44
CA VAL A 498 -10.97 9.46 -32.49
C VAL A 498 -11.29 7.98 -32.27
N THR A 499 -11.94 7.39 -33.29
CA THR A 499 -12.09 5.96 -33.65
C THR A 499 -11.79 4.90 -32.61
#